data_AF-A0A967KDQ2-F1
#
_entry.id   AF-A0A967KDQ2-F1
#
_cell.length_a   1.000
_cell.length_b   1.000
_cell.length_c   1.000
_cell.angle_alpha   90.00
_cell.angle_beta   90.00
_cell.angle_gamma   90.00
#
_symmetry.space_group_name_H-M   'P 1'
#
loop_
_entity.id
_entity.type
_entity.pdbx_description
1 polymer ?
#
loop_
_entity_poly.entity_id
_entity_poly.type
_entity_poly.pdbx_seq_one_letter_code
_entity_poly.pdbx_strand_id
1 'polypeptide(L)' 'LKGPVGCDKCDQSGYAGRTGLHELLEGTSKIKRLIMRKALMEELRDQALEDGMTTLKQDGIIKIFKGDCDYKQVAAVCVV' A
#
# COMPACT_ATOMS: atom_id res chain seq x y z
N LEU A 1 -18.12 6.26 -1.70
CA LEU A 1 -17.31 6.53 -0.49
C LEU A 1 -17.50 8.00 -0.13
N LYS A 2 -17.74 8.33 1.15
CA LYS A 2 -17.88 9.74 1.57
C LYS A 2 -16.53 10.45 1.42
N GLY A 3 -16.54 11.69 0.95
CA GLY A 3 -15.34 12.54 0.87
C GLY A 3 -14.99 13.17 2.22
N PRO A 4 -13.77 13.70 2.36
CA PRO A 4 -13.34 14.39 3.57
C PRO A 4 -14.17 15.67 3.78
N VAL A 5 -14.53 15.96 5.02
CA VAL A 5 -15.27 17.18 5.41
C VAL A 5 -14.36 18.03 6.30
N GLY A 6 -14.16 19.29 5.91
CA GLY A 6 -13.37 20.26 6.67
C GLY A 6 -14.06 20.72 7.96
N CYS A 7 -13.25 20.99 8.99
CA CYS A 7 -13.65 21.68 10.21
C CYS A 7 -12.46 22.47 10.79
N ASP A 8 -12.71 23.27 11.83
CA ASP A 8 -11.67 24.10 12.46
C ASP A 8 -10.51 23.27 13.06
N LYS A 9 -10.76 22.01 13.44
CA LYS A 9 -9.72 21.12 13.98
C LYS A 9 -8.74 20.60 12.92
N CYS A 10 -9.12 20.66 11.64
CA CYS A 10 -8.29 20.20 10.53
C CYS A 10 -7.98 21.33 9.55
N ASP A 11 -8.10 22.60 9.99
CA ASP A 11 -7.89 23.79 9.16
C ASP A 11 -8.66 23.74 7.83
N GLN A 12 -9.89 23.23 7.89
CA GLN A 12 -10.77 23.01 6.73
C GLN A 12 -10.24 22.04 5.65
N SER A 13 -9.13 21.34 5.90
CA SER A 13 -8.56 20.38 4.93
C SER A 13 -9.37 19.08 4.81
N GLY A 14 -10.04 18.70 5.89
CA GLY A 14 -10.73 17.41 6.02
C GLY A 14 -9.79 16.22 6.32
N TYR A 15 -8.52 16.48 6.64
CA TYR A 15 -7.54 15.46 7.04
C TYR A 15 -6.78 15.90 8.30
N ALA A 16 -6.42 14.94 9.16
CA ALA A 16 -5.58 15.20 10.32
C ALA A 16 -4.61 14.03 10.52
N GLY A 17 -3.31 14.34 10.67
CA GLY A 17 -2.27 13.31 10.75
C GLY A 17 -1.96 12.65 9.40
N ARG A 18 -1.22 11.53 9.46
CA ARG A 18 -0.81 10.74 8.29
C ARG A 18 -0.82 9.26 8.67
N THR A 19 -1.15 8.40 7.71
CA THR A 19 -1.03 6.95 7.84
C THR A 19 -0.07 6.44 6.76
N GLY A 20 0.84 5.52 7.12
CA GLY A 20 1.78 4.93 6.18
C GLY A 20 1.11 3.80 5.40
N LEU A 21 1.37 3.67 4.10
CA LEU A 21 1.05 2.48 3.33
C LEU A 21 2.26 1.55 3.29
N HIS A 22 2.05 0.24 3.37
CA HIS A 22 3.14 -0.73 3.44
C HIS A 22 3.04 -1.78 2.33
N GLU A 23 4.18 -2.04 1.70
CA GLU A 23 4.42 -3.20 0.85
C GLU A 23 5.70 -3.85 1.38
N LEU A 24 5.58 -5.05 1.93
CA LEU A 24 6.67 -5.71 2.63
C LEU A 24 6.99 -7.05 1.96
N LEU A 25 8.13 -7.10 1.28
CA LEU A 25 8.66 -8.31 0.67
C LEU A 25 9.52 -9.06 1.69
N GLU A 26 9.04 -10.23 2.12
CA GLU A 26 9.80 -11.09 3.02
C GLU A 26 10.91 -11.84 2.28
N GLY A 27 12.10 -11.90 2.88
CA GLY A 27 13.27 -12.60 2.32
C GLY A 27 13.20 -14.12 2.45
N THR A 28 12.14 -14.73 1.94
CA THR A 28 11.91 -16.18 2.00
C THR A 28 12.99 -16.95 1.23
N SER A 29 13.11 -18.24 1.49
CA SER A 29 14.06 -19.10 0.76
C SER A 29 13.78 -19.15 -0.75
N LYS A 30 12.52 -18.98 -1.18
CA LYS A 30 12.14 -18.91 -2.59
C LYS A 30 12.61 -17.60 -3.22
N ILE A 31 12.32 -16.46 -2.59
CA ILE A 31 12.79 -15.13 -2.99
C ILE A 31 14.31 -15.09 -3.11
N LYS A 32 15.03 -15.60 -2.10
CA LYS A 32 16.50 -15.66 -2.14
C LYS A 32 17.03 -16.44 -3.36
N ARG A 33 16.38 -17.53 -3.75
CA ARG A 33 16.74 -18.30 -4.95
C ARG A 33 16.49 -17.51 -6.25
N LEU A 34 15.38 -16.79 -6.34
CA LEU A 34 15.09 -15.94 -7.49
C LEU A 34 16.13 -14.81 -7.64
N ILE A 35 16.52 -14.18 -6.53
CA ILE A 35 17.59 -13.17 -6.50
C ILE A 35 18.91 -13.76 -7.00
N MET A 36 19.33 -14.92 -6.49
CA MET A 36 20.58 -15.57 -6.92
C MET A 36 20.60 -15.90 -8.42
N ARG A 37 19.44 -16.14 -9.01
CA ARG A 37 19.29 -16.44 -10.44
C ARG A 37 19.09 -15.20 -11.32
N LYS A 38 19.04 -14.00 -10.72
CA LYS A 38 18.72 -12.74 -11.42
C LYS A 38 17.39 -12.82 -12.19
N ALA A 39 16.38 -13.39 -11.54
CA ALA A 39 15.03 -13.48 -12.08
C ALA A 39 14.46 -12.10 -12.45
N LEU A 40 13.46 -12.08 -13.33
CA LEU A 40 12.73 -10.87 -13.67
C LEU A 40 11.98 -10.32 -12.45
N MET A 41 11.71 -9.02 -12.46
CA MET A 41 10.98 -8.37 -11.36
C MET A 41 9.55 -8.92 -11.20
N GLU A 42 8.92 -9.34 -12.29
CA GLU A 42 7.60 -9.98 -12.26
C GLU A 42 7.63 -11.31 -11.48
N GLU A 43 8.65 -12.13 -11.69
CA GLU A 43 8.80 -13.42 -10.98
C GLU A 43 9.00 -13.21 -9.47
N LEU A 44 9.77 -12.17 -9.09
CA LEU A 44 9.94 -11.80 -7.68
C LEU A 44 8.63 -11.30 -7.07
N ARG A 45 7.87 -10.48 -7.80
CA ARG A 45 6.59 -9.94 -7.36
C ARG A 45 5.57 -11.05 -7.16
N ASP A 46 5.41 -11.92 -8.15
CA ASP A 46 4.43 -13.01 -8.11
C ASP A 46 4.75 -13.97 -6.96
N GLN A 47 6.02 -14.33 -6.78
CA GLN A 47 6.42 -15.16 -5.64
C GLN A 47 6.17 -14.46 -4.30
N ALA A 48 6.40 -13.15 -4.20
CA ALA A 48 6.14 -12.40 -2.97
C ALA A 48 4.63 -12.35 -2.66
N LEU A 49 3.78 -12.21 -3.68
CA LEU A 49 2.32 -12.28 -3.51
C LEU A 49 1.87 -13.67 -3.05
N GLU A 50 2.43 -14.74 -3.61
CA GLU A 50 2.19 -16.12 -3.14
C GLU A 50 2.64 -16.33 -1.69
N ASP A 51 3.75 -15.71 -1.29
CA ASP A 51 4.28 -15.76 0.07
C ASP A 51 3.48 -14.87 1.05
N GLY A 52 2.42 -14.18 0.59
CA GLY A 52 1.50 -13.41 1.42
C GLY A 52 1.73 -11.90 1.45
N MET A 53 2.62 -11.38 0.61
CA MET A 53 2.85 -9.93 0.50
C MET A 53 1.56 -9.22 0.07
N THR A 54 1.23 -8.13 0.77
CA THR A 54 0.19 -7.19 0.34
C THR A 54 0.83 -6.04 -0.43
N THR A 55 0.31 -5.73 -1.61
CA THR A 55 0.78 -4.57 -2.39
C THR A 55 0.40 -3.26 -1.71
N LEU A 56 1.13 -2.19 -2.02
CA LEU A 56 0.89 -0.84 -1.49
C LEU A 56 -0.56 -0.40 -1.73
N LYS A 57 -1.10 -0.71 -2.92
CA LYS A 57 -2.48 -0.39 -3.30
C LYS A 57 -3.52 -1.21 -2.53
N GLN A 58 -3.25 -2.49 -2.30
CA GLN A 58 -4.14 -3.34 -1.49
C GLN A 58 -4.19 -2.87 -0.03
N ASP A 59 -3.05 -2.53 0.57
CA ASP A 59 -3.00 -1.95 1.93
C ASP A 59 -3.76 -0.63 2.00
N GLY A 60 -3.62 0.23 0.98
CA GLY A 60 -4.41 1.45 0.83
C GLY A 60 -5.92 1.17 0.78
N ILE A 61 -6.36 0.20 -0.02
CA ILE A 61 -7.78 -0.20 -0.10
C ILE A 61 -8.30 -0.67 1.26
N ILE A 62 -7.54 -1.50 1.98
CA ILE A 62 -7.92 -1.96 3.32
C ILE A 62 -8.12 -0.77 4.27
N LYS A 63 -7.23 0.22 4.21
CA LYS A 63 -7.30 1.45 5.05
C LYS A 63 -8.46 2.37 4.68
N ILE A 64 -8.84 2.43 3.40
CA ILE A 64 -10.07 3.13 2.97
C ILE A 64 -11.29 2.52 3.66
N PHE A 65 -11.39 1.18 3.68
CA PHE A 65 -12.52 0.51 4.33
C PHE A 65 -12.50 0.61 5.85
N LYS A 66 -11.33 0.78 6.47
CA LYS A 66 -11.18 1.07 7.90
C LYS A 66 -11.51 2.53 8.26
N GLY A 67 -11.50 3.44 7.28
CA GLY A 67 -11.73 4.86 7.48
C GLY A 67 -10.47 5.67 7.84
N ASP A 68 -9.28 5.07 7.66
CA ASP A 68 -8.00 5.72 7.97
C ASP A 68 -7.57 6.71 6.86
N CYS A 69 -8.03 6.50 5.62
CA CYS A 69 -7.76 7.36 4.47
C CYS A 69 -8.89 7.28 3.44
N ASP A 70 -8.76 8.00 2.33
CA ASP A 70 -9.69 7.94 1.21
C ASP A 70 -9.01 7.54 -0.11
N TYR A 71 -9.84 7.27 -1.11
CA TYR A 71 -9.38 6.87 -2.44
C TYR A 71 -8.49 7.92 -3.11
N LYS A 72 -8.73 9.21 -2.87
CA LYS A 72 -7.95 10.29 -3.48
C LYS A 72 -6.51 10.27 -2.97
N GLN A 73 -6.32 10.06 -1.66
CA GLN A 73 -5.00 9.93 -1.05
C GLN A 73 -4.27 8.67 -1.54
N VAL A 74 -4.97 7.52 -1.57
CA VAL A 74 -4.36 6.26 -2.05
C VAL A 74 -3.95 6.36 -3.52
N ALA A 75 -4.79 6.92 -4.38
CA ALA A 75 -4.48 7.10 -5.80
C ALA A 75 -3.33 8.09 -6.05
N ALA A 76 -3.14 9.09 -5.18
CA ALA A 76 -2.05 10.04 -5.30
C ALA A 76 -0.68 9.46 -4.93
N VAL A 77 -0.65 8.48 -4.01
CA VAL A 77 0.60 7.89 -3.49
C VAL A 77 0.94 6.58 -4.20
N CYS A 78 -0.05 5.74 -4.50
CA CYS A 78 0.16 4.49 -5.21
C CYS A 78 0.20 4.73 -6.72
N VAL A 79 1.35 5.22 -7.21
CA VAL A 79 1.60 5.39 -8.64
C VAL A 79 2.32 4.14 -9.17
N VAL A 80 1.54 3.14 -9.57
CA VAL A 80 1.99 2.00 -10.38
C VAL A 80 0.87 1.59 -11.32
#